data_AF-A0A946KNS6-F1
#
_entry.id   AF-A0A946KNS6-F1
#
_cell.length_a   1.000
_cell.length_b   1.000
_cell.length_c   1.000
_cell.angle_alpha   90.00
_cell.angle_beta   90.00
_cell.angle_gamma   90.00
#
_symmetry.space_group_name_H-M   'P 1'
#
loop_
_entity.id
_entity.type
_entity.pdbx_description
1 polymer ?
#
loop_
_entity_poly.entity_id
_entity_poly.type
_entity_poly.pdbx_seq_one_letter_code
_entity_poly.pdbx_strand_id
1 'polypeptide(L)'
;MIDIRYEILDNNSLLKRGIGVVLLLAMLILSSCSTEPQQKTKTTPKKPKAKIEVPNFNADSAYYFVEKQVSFGPRVISSKSWKNCAVWLEKKFKTYTPNVIVQEAPIRTYDGKNHMLKNIIASFSPEKNNRVALFAHWDSRHIADHDTENQSSPILGANDGGSGVGVLIELARQFSKKNPKIGVDIILFDAEDYGQPENSNYPLMQDSWCLGSQYW
;
A
#
# COMPACT_ATOMS: atom_id res chain seq x y z
N MET A 1 32.92 -28.79 84.41
CA MET A 1 32.90 -28.13 83.08
C MET A 1 31.52 -28.38 82.51
N ILE A 2 30.91 -27.32 81.96
CA ILE A 2 29.53 -27.20 81.44
C ILE A 2 28.52 -26.66 82.47
N ASP A 3 28.28 -25.37 82.25
CA ASP A 3 27.37 -24.42 82.84
C ASP A 3 26.08 -24.42 82.00
N ILE A 4 24.90 -24.55 82.63
CA ILE A 4 23.62 -24.35 81.94
C ILE A 4 22.65 -23.67 82.91
N ARG A 5 22.62 -22.33 82.86
CA ARG A 5 21.45 -21.55 83.23
C ARG A 5 20.81 -21.02 81.95
N TYR A 6 19.58 -21.44 81.72
CA TYR A 6 18.67 -20.89 80.73
C TYR A 6 18.42 -19.40 81.03
N GLU A 7 18.81 -18.52 80.11
CA GLU A 7 18.29 -17.16 80.04
C GLU A 7 17.04 -17.13 79.15
N ILE A 8 15.97 -16.58 79.71
CA ILE A 8 14.70 -16.28 79.08
C ILE A 8 14.96 -15.16 78.05
N LEU A 9 14.87 -15.48 76.76
CA LEU A 9 14.97 -14.46 75.70
C LEU A 9 13.67 -13.66 75.62
N ASP A 10 13.83 -12.35 75.83
CA ASP A 10 12.84 -11.28 75.83
C ASP A 10 12.23 -11.06 74.43
N ASN A 11 10.97 -11.49 74.27
CA ASN A 11 10.16 -11.35 73.04
C ASN A 11 9.86 -9.88 72.66
N ASN A 12 10.18 -8.89 73.50
CA ASN A 12 9.97 -7.47 73.19
C ASN A 12 11.00 -6.91 72.19
N SER A 13 12.14 -7.56 72.00
CA SER A 13 13.20 -7.07 71.10
C SER A 13 12.92 -7.37 69.62
N LEU A 14 12.26 -8.50 69.32
CA LEU A 14 11.91 -8.92 67.96
C LEU A 14 10.76 -8.08 67.38
N LEU A 15 9.77 -7.72 68.19
CA LEU A 15 8.65 -6.87 67.76
C LEU A 15 9.11 -5.43 67.46
N LYS A 16 10.05 -4.90 68.24
CA LYS A 16 10.65 -3.57 68.01
C LYS A 16 11.56 -3.53 66.77
N ARG A 17 12.25 -4.64 66.45
CA ARG A 17 13.04 -4.77 65.22
C ARG A 17 12.17 -4.88 63.95
N GLY A 18 11.03 -5.57 64.02
CA GLY A 18 10.09 -5.66 62.90
C GLY A 18 9.41 -4.34 62.54
N ILE A 19 8.99 -3.56 63.55
CA ILE A 19 8.36 -2.24 63.35
C ILE A 19 9.34 -1.24 62.73
N GLY A 20 10.62 -1.28 63.14
CA GLY A 20 11.66 -0.43 62.57
C GLY A 20 11.92 -0.70 61.08
N VAL A 21 11.91 -1.97 60.67
CA VAL A 21 12.11 -2.37 59.26
C VAL A 21 10.91 -2.00 58.39
N VAL A 22 9.68 -2.15 58.91
CA VAL A 22 8.45 -1.76 58.20
C VAL A 22 8.34 -0.24 58.03
N LEU A 23 8.73 0.54 59.06
CA LEU A 23 8.80 2.00 58.97
C LEU A 23 9.89 2.48 57.99
N LEU A 24 11.03 1.79 57.92
CA LEU A 24 12.09 2.12 56.96
C LEU A 24 11.67 1.83 55.50
N LEU A 25 10.99 0.71 55.26
CA LEU A 25 10.46 0.38 53.93
C LEU A 25 9.34 1.36 53.51
N ALA A 26 8.48 1.80 54.44
CA ALA A 26 7.44 2.78 54.16
C ALA A 26 8.02 4.17 53.79
N MET A 27 9.14 4.58 54.40
CA MET A 27 9.82 5.84 54.03
C MET A 27 10.51 5.78 52.66
N LEU A 28 10.94 4.60 52.21
CA LEU A 28 11.55 4.42 50.88
C LEU A 28 10.50 4.49 49.75
N ILE A 29 9.26 4.07 50.01
CA ILE A 29 8.16 4.14 49.03
C ILE A 29 7.64 5.59 48.85
N LEU A 30 7.70 6.42 49.90
CA LEU A 30 7.29 7.83 49.85
C LEU A 30 8.31 8.77 49.19
N SER A 31 9.54 8.31 48.94
CA SER A 31 10.60 9.11 48.30
C SER A 31 10.66 8.96 46.77
N SER A 32 9.76 8.18 46.15
CA SER A 32 9.70 7.97 44.71
C SER A 32 8.81 8.98 43.96
N CYS A 33 8.20 9.94 44.66
CA CYS A 33 7.55 11.09 44.01
C CYS A 33 8.59 12.17 43.69
N SER A 34 9.41 11.90 42.67
CA SER A 34 10.15 12.95 41.97
C SER A 34 9.16 13.74 41.14
N THR A 35 8.96 15.01 41.48
CA THR A 35 8.24 15.96 40.63
C THR A 35 9.01 16.07 39.31
N GLU A 36 8.45 15.55 38.21
CA GLU A 36 8.99 15.82 36.87
C GLU A 36 9.07 17.34 36.70
N PRO A 37 10.20 17.90 36.21
CA PRO A 37 10.22 19.27 35.76
C PRO A 37 9.16 19.37 34.66
N GLN A 38 8.09 20.14 34.91
CA GLN A 38 7.17 20.50 33.84
C GLN A 38 8.02 21.13 32.74
N GLN A 39 8.20 20.39 31.64
CA GLN A 39 8.60 21.01 30.40
C GLN A 39 7.57 22.11 30.16
N LYS A 40 8.00 23.36 30.29
CA LYS A 40 7.25 24.48 29.74
C LYS A 40 7.08 24.14 28.27
N THR A 41 5.92 23.61 27.91
CA THR A 41 5.48 23.54 26.53
C THR A 41 5.51 24.97 26.05
N LYS A 42 6.59 25.34 25.35
CA LYS A 42 6.57 26.49 24.47
C LYS A 42 5.43 26.19 23.49
N THR A 43 4.25 26.74 23.76
CA THR A 43 3.18 26.84 22.79
C THR A 43 3.68 27.76 21.70
N THR A 44 4.46 27.20 20.78
CA THR A 44 4.72 27.81 19.50
C THR A 44 3.34 28.09 18.89
N PRO A 45 3.05 29.32 18.43
CA PRO A 45 1.79 29.61 17.77
C PRO A 45 1.60 28.59 16.65
N LYS A 46 0.57 27.76 16.74
CA LYS A 46 0.24 26.77 15.73
C LYS A 46 -0.11 27.57 14.48
N LYS A 47 0.86 27.74 13.55
CA LYS A 47 0.62 28.39 12.26
C LYS A 47 -0.69 27.80 11.72
N PRO A 48 -1.66 28.64 11.30
CA PRO A 48 -2.90 28.14 10.73
C PRO A 48 -2.54 27.14 9.63
N LYS A 49 -2.98 25.88 9.76
CA LYS A 49 -2.79 24.90 8.69
C LYS A 49 -3.43 25.51 7.45
N ALA A 50 -2.63 25.75 6.42
CA ALA A 50 -3.14 26.25 5.16
C ALA A 50 -4.29 25.34 4.73
N LYS A 51 -5.46 25.92 4.45
CA LYS A 51 -6.63 25.16 4.00
C LYS A 51 -6.27 24.57 2.63
N ILE A 52 -6.03 23.26 2.59
CA ILE A 52 -5.74 22.56 1.33
C ILE A 52 -7.08 22.32 0.66
N GLU A 53 -7.29 22.98 -0.47
CA GLU A 53 -8.44 22.72 -1.32
C GLU A 53 -8.21 21.41 -2.07
N VAL A 54 -8.98 20.39 -1.70
CA VAL A 54 -8.97 19.06 -2.31
C VAL A 54 -9.98 19.06 -3.47
N PRO A 55 -9.58 18.67 -4.69
CA PRO A 55 -10.52 18.56 -5.81
C PRO A 55 -11.63 17.56 -5.53
N ASN A 56 -12.84 17.83 -6.04
CA ASN A 56 -13.95 16.89 -5.95
C ASN A 56 -13.78 15.76 -6.98
N PHE A 57 -13.62 14.53 -6.47
CA PHE A 57 -13.63 13.33 -7.29
C PHE A 57 -15.02 13.12 -7.91
N ASN A 58 -15.07 12.79 -9.21
CA ASN A 58 -16.32 12.49 -9.90
C ASN A 58 -16.46 10.98 -10.13
N ALA A 59 -17.37 10.35 -9.37
CA ALA A 59 -17.60 8.91 -9.42
C ALA A 59 -18.17 8.43 -10.78
N ASP A 60 -19.06 9.20 -11.41
CA ASP A 60 -19.64 8.84 -12.71
C ASP A 60 -18.56 8.79 -13.81
N SER A 61 -17.61 9.73 -13.77
CA SER A 61 -16.45 9.79 -14.67
C SER A 61 -15.54 8.57 -14.44
N ALA A 62 -15.24 8.25 -13.18
CA ALA A 62 -14.43 7.07 -12.86
C ALA A 62 -15.12 5.77 -13.31
N TYR A 63 -16.42 5.62 -13.04
CA TYR A 63 -17.21 4.48 -13.48
C TYR A 63 -17.23 4.34 -15.01
N TYR A 64 -17.41 5.44 -15.73
CA TYR A 64 -17.30 5.46 -17.19
C TYR A 64 -15.94 4.94 -17.68
N PHE A 65 -14.85 5.29 -17.01
CA PHE A 65 -13.53 4.76 -17.38
C PHE A 65 -13.38 3.27 -17.12
N VAL A 66 -14.01 2.71 -16.07
CA VAL A 66 -14.11 1.26 -15.87
C VAL A 66 -14.88 0.63 -17.03
N GLU A 67 -16.08 1.15 -17.33
CA GLU A 67 -16.94 0.64 -18.41
C GLU A 67 -16.19 0.64 -19.74
N LYS A 68 -15.43 1.69 -20.06
CA LYS A 68 -14.68 1.75 -21.33
C LYS A 68 -13.57 0.72 -21.42
N GLN A 69 -12.85 0.46 -20.34
CA GLN A 69 -11.87 -0.63 -20.32
C GLN A 69 -12.54 -1.99 -20.53
N VAL A 70 -13.66 -2.24 -19.85
CA VAL A 70 -14.45 -3.48 -19.97
C VAL A 70 -15.00 -3.65 -21.39
N SER A 71 -15.42 -2.56 -22.03
CA SER A 71 -16.01 -2.58 -23.38
C SER A 71 -15.06 -3.08 -24.48
N PHE A 72 -13.75 -3.10 -24.24
CA PHE A 72 -12.80 -3.72 -25.17
C PHE A 72 -12.84 -5.26 -25.11
N GLY A 73 -13.42 -5.86 -24.07
CA GLY A 73 -13.29 -7.28 -23.72
C GLY A 73 -12.11 -7.55 -22.77
N PRO A 74 -11.86 -8.82 -22.37
CA PRO A 74 -10.76 -9.19 -21.47
C PRO A 74 -9.40 -8.66 -21.95
N ARG A 75 -8.67 -7.93 -21.10
CA ARG A 75 -7.36 -7.34 -21.44
C ARG A 75 -6.22 -8.33 -21.21
N VAL A 76 -6.38 -9.56 -21.71
CA VAL A 76 -5.33 -10.58 -21.65
C VAL A 76 -4.15 -10.14 -22.50
N ILE A 77 -2.93 -10.17 -21.97
CA ILE A 77 -1.73 -9.71 -22.67
C ILE A 77 -1.63 -10.29 -24.09
N SER A 78 -1.20 -9.47 -25.04
CA SER A 78 -1.11 -9.77 -26.48
C SER A 78 -2.45 -9.96 -27.24
N SER A 79 -3.60 -10.02 -26.57
CA SER A 79 -4.92 -10.07 -27.22
C SER A 79 -5.26 -8.78 -27.97
N LYS A 80 -6.29 -8.81 -28.82
CA LYS A 80 -6.78 -7.63 -29.54
C LYS A 80 -7.36 -6.58 -28.58
N SER A 81 -8.09 -7.02 -27.56
CA SER A 81 -8.68 -6.18 -26.51
C SER A 81 -7.61 -5.46 -25.69
N TRP A 82 -6.56 -6.18 -25.27
CA TRP A 82 -5.39 -5.61 -24.58
C TRP A 82 -4.68 -4.55 -25.46
N LYS A 83 -4.41 -4.86 -26.74
CA LYS A 83 -3.78 -3.90 -27.67
C LYS A 83 -4.60 -2.62 -27.82
N ASN A 84 -5.91 -2.75 -28.00
CA ASN A 84 -6.81 -1.61 -28.18
C ASN A 84 -6.93 -0.79 -26.88
N CYS A 85 -7.01 -1.45 -25.72
CA CYS A 85 -7.09 -0.79 -24.43
C CYS A 85 -5.78 -0.02 -24.11
N ALA A 86 -4.60 -0.60 -24.35
CA ALA A 86 -3.31 0.08 -24.18
C ALA A 86 -3.23 1.40 -24.98
N VAL A 87 -3.64 1.36 -26.26
CA VAL A 87 -3.68 2.56 -27.12
C VAL A 87 -4.66 3.60 -26.57
N TRP A 88 -5.82 3.16 -26.07
CA TRP A 88 -6.79 4.06 -25.48
C TRP A 88 -6.27 4.69 -24.17
N LEU A 89 -5.66 3.91 -23.28
CA LEU A 89 -5.07 4.37 -22.02
C LEU A 89 -3.99 5.42 -22.29
N GLU A 90 -3.02 5.11 -23.16
CA GLU A 90 -1.95 6.05 -23.54
C GLU A 90 -2.54 7.37 -24.07
N LYS A 91 -3.46 7.29 -25.04
CA LYS A 91 -4.13 8.47 -25.59
C LYS A 91 -4.89 9.24 -24.53
N LYS A 92 -5.56 8.54 -23.60
CA LYS A 92 -6.35 9.15 -22.55
C LYS A 92 -5.47 9.94 -21.58
N PHE A 93 -4.37 9.37 -21.10
CA PHE A 93 -3.43 10.11 -20.25
C PHE A 93 -2.76 11.28 -20.98
N LYS A 94 -2.48 11.15 -22.28
CA LYS A 94 -1.96 12.26 -23.10
C LYS A 94 -2.91 13.46 -23.21
N THR A 95 -4.21 13.26 -22.94
CA THR A 95 -5.16 14.39 -22.81
C THR A 95 -5.02 15.17 -21.49
N TYR A 96 -4.34 14.60 -20.50
CA TYR A 96 -4.20 15.16 -19.15
C TYR A 96 -2.78 15.63 -18.82
N THR A 97 -1.75 15.02 -19.42
CA THR A 97 -0.36 15.43 -19.28
C THR A 97 0.43 15.14 -20.57
N PRO A 98 1.38 15.99 -20.97
CA PRO A 98 2.28 15.68 -22.09
C PRO A 98 3.32 14.61 -21.74
N ASN A 99 3.52 14.31 -20.44
CA ASN A 99 4.56 13.41 -19.96
C ASN A 99 3.99 11.99 -19.78
N VAL A 100 3.78 11.29 -20.90
CA VAL A 100 3.33 9.89 -20.91
C VAL A 100 4.38 9.02 -21.58
N ILE A 101 4.82 7.98 -20.88
CA ILE A 101 5.78 6.99 -21.34
C ILE A 101 5.08 5.63 -21.38
N VAL A 102 5.25 4.90 -22.48
CA VAL A 102 4.92 3.47 -22.55
C VAL A 102 6.24 2.71 -22.45
N GLN A 103 6.44 2.01 -21.34
CA GLN A 103 7.61 1.18 -21.10
C GLN A 103 7.27 -0.24 -21.59
N GLU A 104 7.98 -0.69 -22.61
CA GLU A 104 7.82 -2.02 -23.19
C GLU A 104 8.96 -2.94 -22.75
N ALA A 105 8.65 -4.20 -22.44
CA ALA A 105 9.64 -5.19 -22.06
C ALA A 105 9.26 -6.61 -22.50
N PRO A 106 10.23 -7.40 -22.98
CA PRO A 106 10.00 -8.81 -23.23
C PRO A 106 9.88 -9.55 -21.89
N ILE A 107 8.83 -10.36 -21.74
CA ILE A 107 8.64 -11.25 -20.59
C ILE A 107 8.30 -12.66 -21.06
N ARG A 108 8.51 -13.62 -20.15
CA ARG A 108 8.09 -15.01 -20.32
C ARG A 108 7.16 -15.40 -19.17
N THR A 109 5.99 -15.94 -19.50
CA THR A 109 4.97 -16.37 -18.53
C THR A 109 5.16 -17.82 -18.12
N TYR A 110 4.46 -18.26 -17.06
CA TYR A 110 4.61 -19.60 -16.48
C TYR A 110 4.35 -20.74 -17.47
N ASP A 111 3.49 -20.50 -18.47
CA ASP A 111 3.14 -21.44 -19.53
C ASP A 111 4.16 -21.46 -20.68
N GLY A 112 5.28 -20.74 -20.52
CA GLY A 112 6.40 -20.69 -21.44
C GLY A 112 6.22 -19.75 -22.62
N LYS A 113 5.12 -18.99 -22.70
CA LYS A 113 4.87 -18.01 -23.77
C LYS A 113 5.71 -16.75 -23.58
N ASN A 114 6.10 -16.14 -24.69
CA ASN A 114 6.80 -14.86 -24.71
C ASN A 114 5.81 -13.74 -25.05
N HIS A 115 5.85 -12.66 -24.29
CA HIS A 115 5.02 -11.48 -24.48
C HIS A 115 5.87 -10.21 -24.46
N MET A 116 5.33 -9.13 -25.02
CA MET A 116 5.87 -7.78 -24.85
C MET A 116 4.88 -7.01 -23.97
N LEU A 117 5.22 -6.82 -22.70
CA LEU A 117 4.37 -6.07 -21.78
C LEU A 117 4.44 -4.57 -22.08
N LYS A 118 3.46 -3.82 -21.57
CA LYS A 118 3.34 -2.36 -21.72
C LYS A 118 2.93 -1.71 -20.40
N ASN A 119 3.89 -1.29 -19.59
CA ASN A 119 3.61 -0.38 -18.48
C ASN A 119 3.32 1.02 -19.04
N ILE A 120 2.33 1.73 -18.49
CA ILE A 120 1.96 3.09 -18.90
C ILE A 120 2.19 4.03 -17.73
N ILE A 121 3.10 5.00 -17.90
CA ILE A 121 3.50 5.95 -16.87
C ILE A 121 3.07 7.35 -17.30
N ALA A 122 2.25 8.02 -16.49
CA ALA A 122 1.81 9.39 -16.71
C ALA A 122 2.25 10.28 -15.55
N SER A 123 3.13 11.24 -15.84
CA SER A 123 3.77 12.09 -14.83
C SER A 123 3.19 13.51 -14.81
N PHE A 124 2.94 14.02 -13.61
CA PHE A 124 2.53 15.39 -13.33
C PHE A 124 3.63 16.09 -12.52
N SER A 125 4.00 17.30 -12.94
CA SER A 125 5.16 18.03 -12.39
C SER A 125 6.44 17.16 -12.31
N PRO A 126 6.92 16.57 -13.42
CA PRO A 126 8.09 15.68 -13.44
C PRO A 126 9.37 16.32 -12.87
N GLU A 127 9.48 17.65 -12.95
CA GLU A 127 10.61 18.44 -12.45
C GLU A 127 10.75 18.46 -10.92
N LYS A 128 9.75 18.00 -10.17
CA LYS A 128 9.74 18.02 -8.71
C LYS A 128 10.35 16.76 -8.11
N ASN A 129 11.21 16.93 -7.11
CA ASN A 129 11.89 15.83 -6.42
C ASN A 129 11.04 15.16 -5.32
N ASN A 130 10.08 15.87 -4.72
CA ASN A 130 9.14 15.26 -3.77
C ASN A 130 7.95 14.69 -4.57
N ARG A 131 7.87 13.37 -4.66
CA ARG A 131 6.94 12.67 -5.56
C ARG A 131 6.14 11.60 -4.83
N VAL A 132 4.94 11.35 -5.33
CA VAL A 132 4.10 10.21 -4.93
C VAL A 132 3.79 9.39 -6.17
N ALA A 133 3.98 8.07 -6.08
CA ALA A 133 3.52 7.13 -7.08
C ALA A 133 2.14 6.60 -6.69
N LEU A 134 1.21 6.61 -7.64
CA LEU A 134 -0.10 5.99 -7.55
C LEU A 134 -0.19 4.95 -8.66
N PHE A 135 -0.57 3.71 -8.33
CA PHE A 135 -0.49 2.64 -9.31
C PHE A 135 -1.66 1.65 -9.20
N ALA A 136 -1.94 1.00 -10.32
CA ALA A 136 -2.87 -0.11 -10.47
C ALA A 136 -2.37 -1.00 -11.60
N HIS A 137 -2.71 -2.28 -11.60
CA HIS A 137 -2.55 -3.10 -12.79
C HIS A 137 -3.71 -2.86 -13.77
N TRP A 138 -3.51 -3.09 -15.07
CA TRP A 138 -4.53 -2.82 -16.10
C TRP A 138 -4.88 -4.03 -16.97
N ASP A 139 -4.07 -5.09 -16.93
CA ASP A 139 -4.37 -6.34 -17.61
C ASP A 139 -5.53 -7.09 -16.94
N SER A 140 -5.85 -8.27 -17.44
CA SER A 140 -6.88 -9.11 -16.82
C SER A 140 -6.53 -10.57 -16.99
N ARG A 141 -6.88 -11.37 -15.99
CA ARG A 141 -6.66 -12.80 -15.99
C ARG A 141 -7.08 -13.47 -17.29
N HIS A 142 -6.19 -14.30 -17.80
CA HIS A 142 -6.43 -15.14 -18.97
C HIS A 142 -7.37 -16.31 -18.70
N ILE A 143 -7.67 -16.61 -17.43
CA ILE A 143 -8.54 -17.69 -16.98
C ILE A 143 -9.34 -17.27 -15.75
N ALA A 144 -10.46 -17.95 -15.51
CA ALA A 144 -11.32 -17.74 -14.35
C ALA A 144 -11.18 -18.94 -13.40
N ASP A 145 -9.97 -19.22 -12.93
CA ASP A 145 -9.59 -20.43 -12.20
C ASP A 145 -10.36 -20.69 -10.89
N HIS A 146 -11.06 -19.68 -10.36
CA HIS A 146 -11.95 -19.81 -9.21
C HIS A 146 -13.45 -19.94 -9.58
N ASP A 147 -13.80 -19.91 -10.87
CA ASP A 147 -15.18 -20.10 -11.36
C ASP A 147 -15.60 -21.58 -11.25
N THR A 148 -16.89 -21.86 -11.14
CA THR A 148 -17.40 -23.25 -11.07
C THR A 148 -17.72 -23.86 -12.43
N GLU A 149 -17.92 -23.04 -13.46
CA GLU A 149 -18.38 -23.46 -14.79
C GLU A 149 -17.41 -23.09 -15.90
N ASN A 150 -16.86 -21.87 -15.88
CA ASN A 150 -16.12 -21.28 -16.99
C ASN A 150 -14.62 -21.08 -16.70
N GLN A 151 -14.00 -22.06 -16.03
CA GLN A 151 -12.63 -21.94 -15.49
C GLN A 151 -11.55 -21.59 -16.52
N SER A 152 -11.71 -21.99 -17.78
CA SER A 152 -10.74 -21.74 -18.84
C SER A 152 -10.95 -20.42 -19.58
N SER A 153 -11.97 -19.63 -19.20
CA SER A 153 -12.32 -18.39 -19.89
C SER A 153 -11.62 -17.17 -19.26
N PRO A 154 -11.12 -16.22 -20.06
CA PRO A 154 -10.62 -14.96 -19.53
C PRO A 154 -11.69 -14.14 -18.80
N ILE A 155 -11.30 -13.40 -17.77
CA ILE A 155 -12.23 -12.54 -17.02
C ILE A 155 -12.34 -11.15 -17.63
N LEU A 156 -13.51 -10.52 -17.43
CA LEU A 156 -13.73 -9.13 -17.83
C LEU A 156 -13.01 -8.11 -16.96
N GLY A 157 -12.38 -8.47 -15.84
CA GLY A 157 -11.50 -7.59 -15.05
C GLY A 157 -12.08 -6.20 -14.74
N ALA A 158 -13.39 -6.14 -14.44
CA ALA A 158 -14.06 -4.86 -14.17
C ALA A 158 -13.60 -4.27 -12.83
N ASN A 159 -13.58 -5.12 -11.79
CA ASN A 159 -13.05 -4.74 -10.49
C ASN A 159 -11.54 -4.98 -10.41
N ASP A 160 -11.11 -6.18 -10.80
CA ASP A 160 -9.71 -6.60 -10.85
C ASP A 160 -9.03 -6.05 -12.11
N GLY A 161 -8.27 -4.97 -11.97
CA GLY A 161 -7.73 -4.14 -13.05
C GLY A 161 -8.56 -2.87 -13.28
N GLY A 162 -9.73 -2.99 -13.89
CA GLY A 162 -10.50 -1.85 -14.41
C GLY A 162 -10.81 -0.75 -13.38
N SER A 163 -11.14 -1.12 -12.14
CA SER A 163 -11.56 -0.19 -11.08
C SER A 163 -10.45 0.75 -10.65
N GLY A 164 -9.26 0.22 -10.35
CA GLY A 164 -8.09 0.99 -9.93
C GLY A 164 -7.67 1.95 -11.03
N VAL A 165 -7.58 1.46 -12.27
CA VAL A 165 -7.26 2.29 -13.44
C VAL A 165 -8.31 3.40 -13.63
N GLY A 166 -9.60 3.10 -13.50
CA GLY A 166 -10.67 4.08 -13.65
C GLY A 166 -10.58 5.23 -12.64
N VAL A 167 -10.28 4.92 -11.37
CA VAL A 167 -10.00 5.91 -10.33
C VAL A 167 -8.78 6.76 -10.69
N LEU A 168 -7.68 6.14 -11.12
CA LEU A 168 -6.45 6.85 -11.46
C LEU A 168 -6.62 7.78 -12.66
N ILE A 169 -7.39 7.38 -13.68
CA ILE A 169 -7.73 8.26 -14.82
C ILE A 169 -8.54 9.48 -14.35
N GLU A 170 -9.48 9.30 -13.43
CA GLU A 170 -10.22 10.43 -12.86
C GLU A 170 -9.32 11.36 -12.04
N LEU A 171 -8.39 10.81 -11.25
CA LEU A 171 -7.38 11.63 -10.55
C LEU A 171 -6.51 12.41 -11.53
N ALA A 172 -6.05 11.77 -12.61
CA ALA A 172 -5.29 12.43 -13.68
C ALA A 172 -6.05 13.63 -14.27
N ARG A 173 -7.35 13.48 -14.50
CA ARG A 173 -8.23 14.58 -14.95
C ARG A 173 -8.32 15.72 -13.93
N GLN A 174 -8.28 15.43 -12.64
CA GLN A 174 -8.28 16.46 -11.60
C GLN A 174 -6.92 17.17 -11.52
N PHE A 175 -5.83 16.42 -11.64
CA PHE A 175 -4.47 16.98 -11.68
C PHE A 175 -4.24 17.88 -12.89
N SER A 176 -4.81 17.54 -14.06
CA SER A 176 -4.68 18.38 -15.26
C SER A 176 -5.40 19.73 -15.15
N LYS A 177 -6.46 19.82 -14.34
CA LYS A 177 -7.16 21.08 -14.06
C LYS A 177 -6.43 21.92 -13.02
N LYS A 178 -5.84 21.25 -12.03
CA LYS A 178 -5.10 21.88 -10.93
C LYS A 178 -3.88 21.06 -10.61
N ASN A 179 -2.73 21.53 -11.12
CA ASN A 179 -1.47 20.82 -10.95
C ASN A 179 -1.15 20.57 -9.46
N PRO A 180 -0.73 19.35 -9.10
CA PRO A 180 -0.35 19.04 -7.74
C PRO A 180 0.88 19.86 -7.32
N LYS A 181 0.96 20.21 -6.03
CA LYS A 181 2.12 20.93 -5.49
C LYS A 181 3.37 20.03 -5.40
N ILE A 182 3.18 18.73 -5.32
CA ILE A 182 4.22 17.69 -5.41
C ILE A 182 4.23 17.07 -6.82
N GLY A 183 5.27 16.31 -7.15
CA GLY A 183 5.25 15.44 -8.33
C GLY A 183 4.29 14.27 -8.09
N VAL A 184 3.57 13.85 -9.12
CA VAL A 184 2.72 12.65 -9.06
C VAL A 184 2.98 11.81 -10.29
N ASP A 185 3.24 10.52 -10.08
CA ASP A 185 3.36 9.54 -11.16
C ASP A 185 2.20 8.56 -11.05
N ILE A 186 1.42 8.46 -12.12
CA ILE A 186 0.42 7.41 -12.26
C ILE A 186 1.05 6.31 -13.09
N ILE A 187 1.12 5.09 -12.53
CA ILE A 187 1.75 3.95 -13.19
C ILE A 187 0.71 2.83 -13.35
N LEU A 188 0.46 2.42 -14.58
CA LEU A 188 -0.36 1.28 -14.90
C LEU A 188 0.54 0.10 -15.22
N PHE A 189 0.58 -0.89 -14.32
CA PHE A 189 1.39 -2.09 -14.51
C PHE A 189 0.65 -3.10 -15.39
N ASP A 190 1.38 -3.72 -16.30
CA ASP A 190 0.87 -4.79 -17.17
C ASP A 190 1.34 -6.16 -16.68
N ALA A 191 0.72 -7.22 -17.19
CA ALA A 191 1.06 -8.61 -16.86
C ALA A 191 1.12 -8.89 -15.35
N GLU A 192 0.24 -8.27 -14.57
CA GLU A 192 0.13 -8.56 -13.15
C GLU A 192 -0.57 -9.90 -12.91
N ASP A 193 -1.63 -10.16 -13.69
CA ASP A 193 -2.60 -11.22 -13.46
C ASP A 193 -2.42 -12.40 -14.45
N TYR A 194 -1.20 -12.61 -14.94
CA TYR A 194 -0.83 -13.79 -15.74
C TYR A 194 -0.14 -14.87 -14.89
N GLY A 195 -0.23 -14.78 -13.56
CA GLY A 195 0.49 -15.69 -12.68
C GLY A 195 -0.01 -17.13 -12.74
N GLN A 196 0.87 -18.05 -12.34
CA GLN A 196 0.64 -19.48 -12.39
C GLN A 196 -0.54 -19.89 -11.49
N PRO A 197 -1.57 -20.53 -12.05
CA PRO A 197 -2.68 -21.08 -11.27
C PRO A 197 -2.22 -22.20 -10.35
N GLU A 198 -2.86 -22.38 -9.19
CA GLU A 198 -2.50 -23.40 -8.21
C GLU A 198 -2.56 -24.82 -8.78
N ASN A 199 -3.51 -25.09 -9.68
CA ASN A 199 -3.72 -26.40 -10.32
C ASN A 199 -2.99 -26.54 -11.67
N SER A 200 -2.01 -25.67 -11.95
CA SER A 200 -1.24 -25.70 -13.19
C SER A 200 -0.36 -26.94 -13.30
N ASN A 201 -0.36 -27.58 -14.48
CA ASN A 201 0.52 -28.70 -14.80
C ASN A 201 1.92 -28.26 -15.30
N TYR A 202 2.18 -26.94 -15.39
CA TYR A 202 3.49 -26.42 -15.78
C TYR A 202 4.48 -26.46 -14.60
N PRO A 203 5.80 -26.51 -14.87
CA PRO A 203 6.80 -26.36 -13.81
C PRO A 203 6.54 -25.09 -12.99
N LEU A 204 6.79 -25.16 -11.68
CA LEU A 204 6.63 -24.00 -10.81
C LEU A 204 7.54 -22.85 -11.29
N MET A 205 6.93 -21.71 -11.57
CA MET A 205 7.61 -20.45 -11.82
C MET A 205 7.50 -19.59 -10.56
N GLN A 206 8.64 -19.29 -9.94
CA GLN A 206 8.69 -18.29 -8.87
C GLN A 206 8.39 -16.91 -9.43
N ASP A 207 7.76 -16.05 -8.62
CA ASP A 207 7.44 -14.68 -8.98
C ASP A 207 6.66 -14.56 -10.31
N SER A 208 5.73 -15.50 -10.56
CA SER A 208 4.95 -15.53 -11.82
C SER A 208 3.95 -14.38 -11.98
N TRP A 209 3.66 -13.67 -10.90
CA TRP A 209 2.69 -12.57 -10.82
C TRP A 209 3.38 -11.22 -10.92
N CYS A 210 2.64 -10.14 -11.16
CA CYS A 210 3.17 -8.79 -11.04
C CYS A 210 4.37 -8.49 -11.97
N LEU A 211 4.47 -9.15 -13.13
CA LEU A 211 5.67 -9.13 -14.00
C LEU A 211 6.00 -7.71 -14.48
N GLY A 212 5.00 -6.88 -14.78
CA GLY A 212 5.23 -5.48 -15.15
C GLY A 212 5.81 -4.64 -14.03
N SER A 213 5.38 -4.85 -12.78
CA SER A 213 5.93 -4.13 -11.63
C SER A 213 7.31 -4.64 -11.20
N GLN A 214 7.62 -5.92 -11.44
CA GLN A 214 8.97 -6.46 -11.22
C GLN A 214 9.99 -5.88 -12.22
N TYR A 215 9.55 -5.60 -13.45
CA TYR A 215 10.40 -5.02 -14.48
C TYR A 215 10.67 -3.52 -14.27
N TRP A 216 9.65 -2.78 -13.81
CA TRP A 216 9.70 -1.32 -13.66
C TRP A 216 10.70 -0.86 -12.61
#